data_AF-A0A4P6H076-F1
#
_entry.id   AF-A0A4P6H076-F1
#
_cell.length_a   1.000
_cell.length_b   1.000
_cell.length_c   1.000
_cell.angle_alpha   90.00
_cell.angle_beta   90.00
_cell.angle_gamma   90.00
#
_symmetry.space_group_name_H-M   'P 1'
#
loop_
_entity.id
_entity.type
_entity.pdbx_description
1 polymer ?
#
loop_
_entity_poly.entity_id
_entity_poly.type
_entity_poly.pdbx_seq_one_letter_code
_entity_poly.pdbx_strand_id
1 'polypeptide(L)'
;MTRTFLAAGVLATLAAAGCAVMAPSADEPLGPPAKETIVAVDTTQQLLRFNAGQPQNLLDRRALSGLQPGERVLGIDHRVARGQLFALGSSGRLYRIDTATAAATPVGSAPLAVALNGSEFGVDFNPTVDRLRVVSDAGQNLRLHPDTGAVVDGDPKADGVQPDGPLAYDAADVNAGRTPAVVAAAYTYNQHDEKLTTNFAIDARQGLLVTQGSREGVQPVVSPNTGRLRTVGPLNAGAFERASFDIGDVNNTAYAALTDHDGRVSRWVRIDLATGTATSLGRIAGGQPVVGIAIEP
;
A
#
# COMPACT_ATOMS: atom_id res chain seq x y z
N MET A 1 16.57 56.19 63.18
CA MET A 1 15.73 55.02 62.83
C MET A 1 15.76 54.86 61.33
N THR A 2 16.75 54.10 60.84
CA THR A 2 17.08 54.00 59.42
C THR A 2 16.72 52.59 58.98
N ARG A 3 15.75 52.46 58.07
CA ARG A 3 15.24 51.16 57.59
C ARG A 3 16.08 50.69 56.40
N THR A 4 16.84 49.62 56.61
CA THR A 4 17.61 48.91 55.58
C THR A 4 16.69 47.91 54.88
N PHE A 5 16.51 48.04 53.56
CA PHE A 5 15.82 47.04 52.73
C PHE A 5 16.85 46.00 52.25
N LEU A 6 16.64 44.72 52.59
CA LEU A 6 17.36 43.59 51.98
C LEU A 6 16.68 43.21 50.65
N ALA A 7 17.42 43.33 49.55
CA ALA A 7 17.03 42.76 48.27
C ALA A 7 17.52 41.29 48.20
N ALA A 8 16.59 40.33 48.11
CA ALA A 8 16.90 38.94 47.86
C ALA A 8 17.10 38.71 46.36
N GLY A 9 18.33 38.38 45.96
CA GLY A 9 18.64 37.94 44.59
C GLY A 9 18.21 36.48 44.38
N VAL A 10 17.29 36.25 43.46
CA VAL A 10 16.93 34.90 42.99
C VAL A 10 17.91 34.50 41.89
N LEU A 11 18.70 33.46 42.15
CA LEU A 11 19.61 32.84 41.19
C LEU A 11 18.80 31.88 40.30
N ALA A 12 18.53 32.26 39.06
CA ALA A 12 17.87 31.40 38.08
C ALA A 12 18.90 30.42 37.49
N THR A 13 18.79 29.14 37.84
CA THR A 13 19.57 28.06 37.23
C THR A 13 19.00 27.70 35.86
N LEU A 14 19.78 27.94 34.80
CA LEU A 14 19.50 27.46 33.45
C LEU A 14 19.62 25.92 33.44
N ALA A 15 18.49 25.21 33.33
CA ALA A 15 18.48 23.79 33.03
C ALA A 15 18.78 23.58 31.54
N ALA A 16 19.95 23.05 31.22
CA ALA A 16 20.27 22.59 29.88
C ALA A 16 19.37 21.38 29.54
N ALA A 17 18.40 21.59 28.66
CA ALA A 17 17.61 20.51 28.07
C ALA A 17 18.52 19.68 27.14
N GLY A 18 19.09 18.59 27.68
CA GLY A 18 19.76 17.60 26.87
C GLY A 18 18.79 17.01 25.86
N CYS A 19 19.11 17.14 24.56
CA CYS A 19 18.47 16.35 23.52
C CYS A 19 18.74 14.87 23.80
N ALA A 20 17.77 14.19 24.42
CA ALA A 20 17.73 12.75 24.41
C ALA A 20 17.47 12.31 22.97
N VAL A 21 18.52 11.88 22.27
CA VAL A 21 18.36 11.03 21.09
C VAL A 21 17.65 9.77 21.59
N MET A 22 16.37 9.65 21.27
CA MET A 22 15.61 8.44 21.50
C MET A 22 16.33 7.30 20.78
N ALA A 23 17.00 6.44 21.55
CA ALA A 23 17.48 5.16 21.04
C ALA A 23 16.27 4.39 20.45
N PRO A 24 16.43 3.64 19.35
CA PRO A 24 15.37 2.77 18.88
C PRO A 24 14.97 1.83 20.03
N SER A 25 13.66 1.76 20.27
CA SER A 25 13.00 0.94 21.27
C SER A 25 13.47 -0.52 21.22
N ALA A 26 13.53 -1.16 22.39
CA ALA A 26 13.81 -2.57 22.64
C ALA A 26 13.40 -3.52 21.50
N ASP A 27 14.28 -4.47 21.17
CA ASP A 27 14.07 -5.51 20.16
C ASP A 27 12.64 -6.05 20.20
N GLU A 28 11.83 -5.71 19.20
CA GLU A 28 10.54 -6.34 18.99
C GLU A 28 10.78 -7.86 18.84
N PRO A 29 10.08 -8.72 19.58
CA PRO A 29 10.35 -10.15 19.56
C PRO A 29 10.13 -10.72 18.15
N LEU A 30 11.15 -11.43 17.64
CA LEU A 30 11.07 -12.11 16.35
C LEU A 30 10.00 -13.21 16.38
N GLY A 31 9.06 -13.13 15.44
CA GLY A 31 8.10 -14.20 15.20
C GLY A 31 8.74 -15.43 14.54
N PRO A 32 8.02 -16.56 14.49
CA PRO A 32 8.42 -17.67 13.63
C PRO A 32 8.39 -17.23 12.16
N PRO A 33 9.24 -17.81 11.29
CA PRO A 33 9.14 -17.59 9.86
C PRO A 33 7.75 -17.94 9.33
N ALA A 34 7.22 -17.08 8.45
CA ALA A 34 6.03 -17.36 7.65
C ALA A 34 6.41 -18.14 6.38
N LYS A 35 5.42 -18.63 5.63
CA LYS A 35 5.67 -19.29 4.34
C LYS A 35 6.00 -18.27 3.25
N GLU A 36 5.43 -17.07 3.39
CA GLU A 36 5.46 -15.98 2.44
C GLU A 36 6.79 -15.21 2.52
N THR A 37 7.41 -15.00 1.36
CA THR A 37 8.52 -14.06 1.18
C THR A 37 7.98 -12.79 0.53
N ILE A 38 8.40 -11.64 1.04
CA ILE A 38 7.92 -10.34 0.62
C ILE A 38 9.02 -9.64 -0.15
N VAL A 39 8.66 -9.09 -1.31
CA VAL A 39 9.40 -8.05 -2.01
C VAL A 39 8.79 -6.70 -1.65
N ALA A 40 9.60 -5.70 -1.34
CA ALA A 40 9.12 -4.34 -1.07
C ALA A 40 9.98 -3.30 -1.76
N VAL A 41 9.41 -2.13 -2.03
CA VAL A 41 10.18 -0.94 -2.46
C VAL A 41 10.07 0.13 -1.39
N ASP A 42 11.20 0.69 -0.97
CA ASP A 42 11.23 1.80 -0.03
C ASP A 42 11.22 3.18 -0.68
N THR A 43 10.96 4.20 0.13
CA THR A 43 10.98 5.62 -0.31
C THR A 43 12.34 6.08 -0.85
N THR A 44 13.44 5.36 -0.54
CA THR A 44 14.77 5.60 -1.09
C THR A 44 15.07 4.77 -2.35
N GLN A 45 14.03 4.15 -2.92
CA GLN A 45 14.08 3.37 -4.16
C GLN A 45 15.00 2.14 -4.06
N GLN A 46 15.01 1.50 -2.90
CA GLN A 46 15.62 0.19 -2.73
C GLN A 46 14.57 -0.91 -2.85
N LEU A 47 14.89 -1.97 -3.58
CA LEU A 47 14.19 -3.25 -3.54
C LEU A 47 14.67 -4.03 -2.32
N LEU A 48 13.74 -4.40 -1.44
CA LEU A 48 13.96 -5.16 -0.22
C LEU A 48 13.34 -6.54 -0.36
N ARG A 49 13.94 -7.55 0.28
CA ARG A 49 13.33 -8.87 0.46
C ARG A 49 13.38 -9.28 1.92
N PHE A 50 12.30 -9.82 2.45
CA PHE A 50 12.23 -10.33 3.83
C PHE A 50 11.18 -11.42 3.99
N ASN A 51 11.27 -12.22 5.05
CA ASN A 51 10.24 -13.20 5.37
C ASN A 51 9.07 -12.53 6.10
N ALA A 52 7.82 -12.81 5.72
CA ALA A 52 6.64 -12.11 6.25
C ALA A 52 6.42 -12.29 7.77
N GLY A 53 7.00 -13.32 8.38
CA GLY A 53 6.97 -13.56 9.84
C GLY A 53 8.14 -12.92 10.61
N GLN A 54 9.14 -12.41 9.89
CA GLN A 54 10.35 -11.80 10.44
C GLN A 54 10.71 -10.50 9.69
N PRO A 55 9.81 -9.49 9.67
CA PRO A 55 10.03 -8.24 8.94
C PRO A 55 11.27 -7.45 9.41
N GLN A 56 11.80 -7.77 10.59
CA GLN A 56 13.01 -7.18 11.16
C GLN A 56 14.31 -7.70 10.50
N ASN A 57 14.25 -8.79 9.73
CA ASN A 57 15.41 -9.43 9.11
C ASN A 57 15.33 -9.34 7.58
N LEU A 58 16.08 -8.40 7.00
CA LEU A 58 16.20 -8.32 5.55
C LEU A 58 17.05 -9.48 5.01
N LEU A 59 16.52 -10.15 3.99
CA LEU A 59 17.21 -11.18 3.22
C LEU A 59 18.03 -10.57 2.09
N ASP A 60 17.55 -9.47 1.50
CA ASP A 60 18.24 -8.76 0.43
C ASP A 60 17.89 -7.26 0.42
N ARG A 61 18.80 -6.44 -0.11
CA ARG A 61 18.59 -5.01 -0.40
C ARG A 61 19.40 -4.61 -1.62
N ARG A 62 18.74 -4.02 -2.61
CA ARG A 62 19.39 -3.52 -3.83
C ARG A 62 18.76 -2.21 -4.29
N ALA A 63 19.59 -1.28 -4.78
CA ALA A 63 19.08 -0.05 -5.37
C ALA A 63 18.37 -0.36 -6.70
N LEU A 64 17.18 0.22 -6.90
CA LEU A 64 16.50 0.16 -8.19
C LEU A 64 17.31 0.93 -9.24
N SER A 65 17.33 0.40 -10.46
CA SER A 65 17.93 1.05 -11.63
C SER A 65 16.97 0.99 -12.83
N GLY A 66 17.21 1.79 -13.87
CA GLY A 66 16.41 1.77 -15.11
C GLY A 66 15.11 2.59 -15.10
N LEU A 67 14.76 3.23 -13.97
CA LEU A 67 13.69 4.25 -13.92
C LEU A 67 14.08 5.50 -14.72
N GLN A 68 13.08 6.27 -15.20
CA GLN A 68 13.36 7.57 -15.80
C GLN A 68 13.99 8.53 -14.79
N PRO A 69 14.82 9.50 -15.23
CA PRO A 69 15.39 10.51 -14.34
C PRO A 69 14.30 11.25 -13.54
N GLY A 70 14.44 11.28 -12.21
CA GLY A 70 13.50 11.95 -11.30
C GLY A 70 12.21 11.19 -11.02
N GLU A 71 12.03 9.99 -11.61
CA GLU A 71 10.89 9.13 -11.33
C GLU A 71 11.11 8.27 -10.09
N ARG A 72 10.02 8.03 -9.34
CA ARG A 72 9.98 7.09 -8.21
C ARG A 72 8.87 6.06 -8.40
N VAL A 73 9.04 4.87 -7.84
CA VAL A 73 8.00 3.86 -7.71
C VAL A 73 6.92 4.33 -6.72
N LEU A 74 5.66 4.10 -7.07
CA LEU A 74 4.47 4.40 -6.29
C LEU A 74 3.76 3.14 -5.75
N GLY A 75 4.07 1.97 -6.30
CA GLY A 75 3.47 0.70 -5.91
C GLY A 75 4.02 -0.43 -6.79
N ILE A 76 3.99 -1.66 -6.28
CA ILE A 76 4.45 -2.87 -6.98
C ILE A 76 3.44 -3.99 -6.78
N ASP A 77 3.41 -4.95 -7.70
CA ASP A 77 2.74 -6.23 -7.48
C ASP A 77 3.22 -7.30 -8.49
N HIS A 78 3.07 -8.58 -8.14
CA HIS A 78 3.36 -9.72 -8.98
C HIS A 78 2.19 -10.08 -9.90
N ARG A 79 2.47 -10.17 -11.20
CA ARG A 79 1.63 -10.94 -12.12
C ARG A 79 1.90 -12.43 -11.90
N VAL A 80 1.20 -13.04 -10.95
CA VAL A 80 1.43 -14.42 -10.49
C VAL A 80 1.49 -15.43 -11.65
N ALA A 81 0.58 -15.33 -12.62
CA ALA A 81 0.52 -16.24 -13.78
C ALA A 81 1.81 -16.29 -14.63
N ARG A 82 2.73 -15.32 -14.46
CA ARG A 82 4.03 -15.31 -15.14
C ARG A 82 5.23 -15.10 -14.20
N GLY A 83 5.02 -15.00 -12.89
CA GLY A 83 6.08 -14.72 -11.91
C GLY A 83 6.81 -13.40 -12.15
N GLN A 84 6.15 -12.39 -12.72
CA GLN A 84 6.78 -11.11 -13.08
C GLN A 84 6.38 -10.02 -12.09
N LEU A 85 7.36 -9.31 -11.52
CA LEU A 85 7.11 -8.14 -10.68
C LEU A 85 6.90 -6.90 -11.55
N PHE A 86 5.84 -6.14 -11.28
CA PHE A 86 5.57 -4.86 -11.92
C PHE A 86 5.66 -3.71 -10.93
N ALA A 87 5.90 -2.51 -11.45
CA ALA A 87 5.89 -1.28 -10.69
C ALA A 87 5.22 -0.14 -11.43
N LEU A 88 4.42 0.65 -10.73
CA LEU A 88 3.92 1.94 -11.23
C LEU A 88 4.91 3.04 -10.85
N GLY A 89 5.42 3.76 -11.84
CA GLY A 89 6.28 4.93 -11.64
C GLY A 89 5.49 6.24 -11.57
N SER A 90 6.06 7.25 -10.90
CA SER A 90 5.43 8.55 -10.65
C SER A 90 5.20 9.40 -11.88
N SER A 91 5.79 9.05 -13.03
CA SER A 91 5.46 9.68 -14.32
C SER A 91 4.22 9.08 -14.97
N GLY A 92 3.58 8.09 -14.34
CA GLY A 92 2.53 7.28 -14.96
C GLY A 92 3.11 6.24 -15.92
N ARG A 93 4.30 5.69 -15.65
CA ARG A 93 4.87 4.63 -16.49
C ARG A 93 4.83 3.29 -15.75
N LEU A 94 4.43 2.25 -16.46
CA LEU A 94 4.49 0.89 -15.96
C LEU A 94 5.87 0.29 -16.24
N TYR A 95 6.42 -0.43 -15.26
CA TYR A 95 7.70 -1.12 -15.36
C TYR A 95 7.55 -2.59 -15.01
N ARG A 96 8.42 -3.43 -15.57
CA ARG A 96 8.76 -4.75 -15.03
C ARG A 96 10.07 -4.63 -14.25
N ILE A 97 10.13 -5.23 -13.07
CA ILE A 97 11.33 -5.28 -12.23
C ILE A 97 11.87 -6.71 -12.23
N ASP A 98 13.15 -6.85 -12.56
CA ASP A 98 13.89 -8.08 -12.31
C ASP A 98 14.28 -8.14 -10.82
N THR A 99 13.73 -9.11 -10.09
CA THR A 99 13.90 -9.20 -8.62
C THR A 99 15.31 -9.61 -8.19
N ALA A 100 16.11 -10.21 -9.09
CA ALA A 100 17.48 -10.62 -8.80
C ALA A 100 18.48 -9.46 -8.94
N THR A 101 18.23 -8.56 -9.89
CA THR A 101 19.12 -7.45 -10.25
C THR A 101 18.60 -6.08 -9.82
N ALA A 102 17.32 -5.97 -9.45
CA ALA A 102 16.62 -4.71 -9.20
C ALA A 102 16.59 -3.75 -10.42
N ALA A 103 16.71 -4.29 -11.63
CA ALA A 103 16.60 -3.51 -12.86
C ALA A 103 15.13 -3.37 -13.29
N ALA A 104 14.67 -2.13 -13.43
CA ALA A 104 13.35 -1.78 -13.97
C ALA A 104 13.43 -1.55 -15.49
N THR A 105 12.52 -2.17 -16.24
CA THR A 105 12.38 -2.00 -17.69
C THR A 105 10.98 -1.48 -18.01
N PRO A 106 10.83 -0.39 -18.79
CA PRO A 106 9.52 0.17 -19.10
C PRO A 106 8.65 -0.82 -19.89
N VAL A 107 7.36 -0.77 -19.63
CA VAL A 107 6.31 -1.50 -20.36
C VAL A 107 5.60 -0.50 -21.26
N GLY A 108 5.49 -0.83 -22.55
CA GLY A 108 4.99 0.11 -23.55
C GLY A 108 5.98 1.23 -23.87
N SER A 109 5.56 2.16 -24.73
CA SER A 109 6.41 3.27 -25.19
C SER A 109 6.12 4.60 -24.48
N ALA A 110 4.94 4.76 -23.90
CA ALA A 110 4.46 6.03 -23.34
C ALA A 110 3.94 5.88 -21.89
N PRO A 111 3.86 6.99 -21.13
CA PRO A 111 3.08 7.03 -19.90
C PRO A 111 1.59 6.77 -20.13
N LEU A 112 0.84 6.60 -19.04
CA LEU A 112 -0.61 6.44 -19.04
C LEU A 112 -1.28 7.60 -19.78
N ALA A 113 -2.27 7.28 -20.61
CA ALA A 113 -3.11 8.28 -21.28
C ALA A 113 -3.99 9.09 -20.30
N VAL A 114 -4.24 8.53 -19.11
CA VAL A 114 -4.93 9.17 -18.00
C VAL A 114 -3.89 9.52 -16.93
N ALA A 115 -3.80 10.80 -16.56
CA ALA A 115 -2.86 11.25 -15.53
C ALA A 115 -3.19 10.62 -14.17
N LEU A 116 -2.16 10.29 -13.39
CA LEU A 116 -2.33 9.88 -12.00
C LEU A 116 -2.85 11.07 -11.18
N ASN A 117 -3.83 10.81 -10.32
CA ASN A 117 -4.45 11.80 -9.44
C ASN A 117 -4.42 11.29 -8.01
N GLY A 118 -3.86 12.06 -7.08
CA GLY A 118 -3.68 11.68 -5.69
C GLY A 118 -2.21 11.67 -5.25
N SER A 119 -1.99 11.36 -3.97
CA SER A 119 -0.67 11.28 -3.33
C SER A 119 -0.27 9.83 -3.05
N GLU A 120 -1.23 8.99 -2.69
CA GLU A 120 -1.03 7.61 -2.29
C GLU A 120 -1.78 6.66 -3.24
N PHE A 121 -1.15 5.54 -3.56
CA PHE A 121 -1.62 4.63 -4.61
C PHE A 121 -1.58 3.17 -4.18
N GLY A 122 -2.65 2.43 -4.50
CA GLY A 122 -2.68 0.98 -4.46
C GLY A 122 -2.51 0.39 -5.85
N VAL A 123 -1.70 -0.66 -5.98
CA VAL A 123 -1.40 -1.34 -7.26
C VAL A 123 -1.48 -2.83 -7.04
N ASP A 124 -2.32 -3.54 -7.80
CA ASP A 124 -2.50 -5.00 -7.62
C ASP A 124 -3.09 -5.70 -8.85
N PHE A 125 -2.61 -6.90 -9.17
CA PHE A 125 -3.08 -7.71 -10.28
C PHE A 125 -4.37 -8.42 -9.93
N ASN A 126 -5.39 -8.22 -10.76
CA ASN A 126 -6.51 -9.13 -10.77
C ASN A 126 -6.07 -10.48 -11.37
N PRO A 127 -6.11 -11.59 -10.61
CA PRO A 127 -5.63 -12.87 -11.10
C PRO A 127 -6.54 -13.50 -12.16
N THR A 128 -7.79 -13.06 -12.29
CA THR A 128 -8.80 -13.67 -13.17
C THR A 128 -8.86 -13.00 -14.53
N VAL A 129 -8.76 -11.66 -14.57
CA VAL A 129 -8.81 -10.89 -15.83
C VAL A 129 -7.45 -10.38 -16.30
N ASP A 130 -6.39 -10.66 -15.54
CA ASP A 130 -5.00 -10.31 -15.89
C ASP A 130 -4.84 -8.82 -16.21
N ARG A 131 -5.31 -7.98 -15.29
CA ARG A 131 -5.20 -6.53 -15.35
C ARG A 131 -4.68 -6.00 -14.03
N LEU A 132 -3.76 -5.04 -14.12
CA LEU A 132 -3.25 -4.32 -12.96
C LEU A 132 -4.23 -3.22 -12.59
N ARG A 133 -4.83 -3.29 -11.39
CA ARG A 133 -5.62 -2.18 -10.86
C ARG A 133 -4.69 -1.13 -10.28
N VAL A 134 -5.04 0.14 -10.48
CA VAL A 134 -4.45 1.29 -9.79
C VAL A 134 -5.58 2.07 -9.11
N VAL A 135 -5.46 2.30 -7.81
CA VAL A 135 -6.38 3.13 -7.02
C VAL A 135 -5.63 4.25 -6.32
N SER A 136 -6.31 5.32 -5.91
CA SER A 136 -5.68 6.40 -5.14
C SER A 136 -6.58 7.01 -4.07
N ASP A 137 -5.94 7.74 -3.15
CA ASP A 137 -6.55 8.54 -2.08
C ASP A 137 -7.48 9.64 -2.59
N ALA A 138 -7.31 10.06 -3.85
CA ALA A 138 -8.20 11.00 -4.55
C ALA A 138 -9.41 10.33 -5.21
N GLY A 139 -9.61 9.02 -4.99
CA GLY A 139 -10.73 8.25 -5.52
C GLY A 139 -10.57 7.79 -6.96
N GLN A 140 -9.33 7.83 -7.49
CA GLN A 140 -9.04 7.31 -8.83
C GLN A 140 -9.14 5.78 -8.84
N ASN A 141 -9.60 5.23 -9.96
CA ASN A 141 -9.71 3.80 -10.21
C ASN A 141 -9.38 3.54 -11.68
N LEU A 142 -8.30 2.80 -11.95
CA LEU A 142 -7.83 2.47 -13.29
C LEU A 142 -7.56 0.97 -13.38
N ARG A 143 -7.58 0.46 -14.61
CA ARG A 143 -7.00 -0.83 -14.97
C ARG A 143 -5.95 -0.63 -16.06
N LEU A 144 -4.82 -1.30 -15.94
CA LEU A 144 -3.73 -1.26 -16.92
C LEU A 144 -3.54 -2.62 -17.58
N HIS A 145 -3.19 -2.61 -18.86
CA HIS A 145 -2.81 -3.82 -19.60
C HIS A 145 -1.33 -4.14 -19.35
N PRO A 146 -0.98 -5.30 -18.79
CA PRO A 146 0.39 -5.59 -18.35
C PRO A 146 1.41 -5.72 -19.49
N ASP A 147 0.98 -6.09 -20.69
CA ASP A 147 1.91 -6.24 -21.82
C ASP A 147 2.15 -4.92 -22.59
N THR A 148 1.27 -3.92 -22.47
CA THR A 148 1.34 -2.67 -23.24
C THR A 148 1.46 -1.41 -22.41
N GLY A 149 1.16 -1.47 -21.10
CA GLY A 149 1.12 -0.31 -20.20
C GLY A 149 -0.09 0.60 -20.43
N ALA A 150 -0.97 0.28 -21.38
CA ALA A 150 -2.13 1.11 -21.69
C ALA A 150 -3.19 1.04 -20.60
N VAL A 151 -3.85 2.17 -20.33
CA VAL A 151 -5.07 2.22 -19.52
C VAL A 151 -6.19 1.51 -20.29
N VAL A 152 -6.92 0.64 -19.61
CA VAL A 152 -8.15 0.02 -20.12
C VAL A 152 -9.27 1.03 -19.98
N ASP A 153 -9.94 1.32 -21.10
CA ASP A 153 -11.02 2.29 -21.16
C ASP A 153 -12.24 1.83 -20.33
N GLY A 154 -12.60 2.64 -19.34
CA GLY A 154 -13.74 2.41 -18.45
C GLY A 154 -15.10 2.74 -19.07
N ASP A 155 -15.14 3.62 -20.08
CA ASP A 155 -16.35 3.99 -20.80
C ASP A 155 -16.07 4.15 -22.31
N PRO A 156 -16.10 3.05 -23.09
CA PRO A 156 -15.78 3.07 -24.51
C PRO A 156 -16.80 3.83 -25.38
N LYS A 157 -17.88 4.37 -24.79
CA LYS A 157 -18.84 5.22 -25.49
C LYS A 157 -18.47 6.70 -25.42
N ALA A 158 -17.60 7.08 -24.49
CA ALA A 158 -17.07 8.43 -24.39
C ALA A 158 -15.82 8.58 -25.27
N ASP A 159 -15.52 9.79 -25.71
CA ASP A 159 -14.33 10.06 -26.52
C ASP A 159 -13.06 10.00 -25.64
N GLY A 160 -12.07 9.23 -26.10
CA GLY A 160 -10.77 9.07 -25.43
C GLY A 160 -10.81 8.07 -24.28
N VAL A 161 -9.63 7.74 -23.74
CA VAL A 161 -9.50 6.72 -22.69
C VAL A 161 -10.00 7.25 -21.35
N GLN A 162 -11.04 6.63 -20.79
CA GLN A 162 -11.62 7.03 -19.50
C GLN A 162 -11.11 6.16 -18.34
N PRO A 163 -11.04 6.71 -17.11
CA PRO A 163 -10.90 5.90 -15.91
C PRO A 163 -12.13 4.99 -15.69
N ASP A 164 -11.98 4.00 -14.82
CA ASP A 164 -13.12 3.27 -14.28
C ASP A 164 -13.95 4.18 -13.34
N GLY A 165 -15.12 3.70 -12.88
CA GLY A 165 -15.98 4.45 -11.97
C GLY A 165 -15.22 4.88 -10.70
N PRO A 166 -15.38 6.14 -10.24
CA PRO A 166 -14.62 6.67 -9.12
C PRO A 166 -14.95 5.92 -7.83
N LEU A 167 -13.97 5.86 -6.93
CA LEU A 167 -14.12 5.18 -5.66
C LEU A 167 -15.09 5.96 -4.76
N ALA A 168 -16.16 5.31 -4.34
CA ALA A 168 -17.10 5.85 -3.37
C ALA A 168 -17.85 4.71 -2.66
N TYR A 169 -18.20 4.95 -1.40
CA TYR A 169 -19.04 4.03 -0.65
C TYR A 169 -20.38 3.79 -1.35
N ASP A 170 -20.79 2.53 -1.38
CA ASP A 170 -22.10 2.13 -1.86
C ASP A 170 -23.20 2.84 -1.06
N ALA A 171 -24.34 3.12 -1.68
CA ALA A 171 -25.43 3.85 -1.03
C ALA A 171 -26.03 3.08 0.16
N ALA A 172 -25.90 1.75 0.17
CA ALA A 172 -26.32 0.90 1.28
C ALA A 172 -25.22 0.68 2.33
N ASP A 173 -24.01 1.18 2.11
CA ASP A 173 -22.90 1.04 3.06
C ASP A 173 -23.07 1.94 4.28
N VAL A 174 -22.56 1.51 5.44
CA VAL A 174 -22.58 2.31 6.68
C VAL A 174 -21.81 3.63 6.54
N ASN A 175 -20.84 3.71 5.63
CA ASN A 175 -20.08 4.93 5.32
C ASN A 175 -20.59 5.66 4.08
N ALA A 176 -21.80 5.37 3.60
CA ALA A 176 -22.42 6.07 2.46
C ALA A 176 -22.32 7.61 2.61
N GLY A 177 -21.94 8.29 1.52
CA GLY A 177 -21.77 9.74 1.48
C GLY A 177 -20.47 10.27 2.07
N ARG A 178 -19.65 9.43 2.74
CA ARG A 178 -18.30 9.83 3.15
C ARG A 178 -17.33 9.72 1.98
N THR A 179 -16.40 10.67 1.87
CA THR A 179 -15.34 10.61 0.86
C THR A 179 -14.26 9.61 1.31
N PRO A 180 -14.00 8.52 0.58
CA PRO A 180 -12.92 7.59 0.93
C PRO A 180 -11.54 8.20 0.65
N ALA A 181 -10.50 7.62 1.24
CA ALA A 181 -9.10 7.78 0.82
C ALA A 181 -8.46 6.40 0.69
N VAL A 182 -8.69 5.73 -0.45
CA VAL A 182 -8.19 4.38 -0.69
C VAL A 182 -6.72 4.42 -1.10
N VAL A 183 -5.85 3.86 -0.28
CA VAL A 183 -4.39 3.95 -0.47
C VAL A 183 -3.74 2.62 -0.86
N ALA A 184 -4.47 1.51 -0.76
CA ALA A 184 -3.99 0.18 -1.13
C ALA A 184 -5.14 -0.70 -1.60
N ALA A 185 -4.86 -1.67 -2.46
CA ALA A 185 -5.80 -2.68 -2.93
C ALA A 185 -5.09 -4.03 -3.05
N ALA A 186 -5.83 -5.13 -2.89
CA ALA A 186 -5.31 -6.49 -3.10
C ALA A 186 -6.43 -7.44 -3.51
N TYR A 187 -6.13 -8.46 -4.31
CA TYR A 187 -7.08 -9.47 -4.77
C TYR A 187 -6.87 -10.84 -4.10
N THR A 188 -7.97 -11.52 -3.81
CA THR A 188 -7.92 -12.94 -3.42
C THR A 188 -7.76 -13.87 -4.63
N TYR A 189 -7.25 -15.07 -4.36
CA TYR A 189 -7.15 -16.18 -5.29
C TYR A 189 -8.10 -17.29 -4.87
N ASN A 190 -9.09 -17.60 -5.72
CA ASN A 190 -10.00 -18.71 -5.47
C ASN A 190 -9.38 -20.04 -5.93
N GLN A 191 -9.20 -20.97 -4.98
CA GLN A 191 -8.55 -22.26 -5.20
C GLN A 191 -9.40 -23.29 -5.97
N HIS A 192 -10.70 -23.01 -6.17
CA HIS A 192 -11.65 -23.93 -6.78
C HIS A 192 -12.20 -23.43 -8.12
N ASP A 193 -12.23 -22.11 -8.33
CA ASP A 193 -12.66 -21.46 -9.57
C ASP A 193 -11.83 -20.21 -9.84
N GLU A 194 -10.85 -20.33 -10.75
CA GLU A 194 -9.95 -19.25 -11.17
C GLU A 194 -10.64 -18.03 -11.80
N LYS A 195 -11.96 -18.10 -12.05
CA LYS A 195 -12.74 -16.97 -12.55
C LYS A 195 -13.25 -16.06 -11.44
N LEU A 196 -13.13 -16.50 -10.19
CA LEU A 196 -13.59 -15.79 -9.00
C LEU A 196 -12.43 -15.13 -8.26
N THR A 197 -12.66 -13.88 -7.85
CA THR A 197 -11.75 -13.12 -6.99
C THR A 197 -12.56 -12.06 -6.24
N THR A 198 -12.09 -11.68 -5.05
CA THR A 198 -12.58 -10.55 -4.28
C THR A 198 -11.51 -9.47 -4.25
N ASN A 199 -11.87 -8.24 -4.61
CA ASN A 199 -10.98 -7.09 -4.44
C ASN A 199 -11.20 -6.45 -3.08
N PHE A 200 -10.15 -6.44 -2.27
CA PHE A 200 -10.07 -5.72 -1.01
C PHE A 200 -9.29 -4.42 -1.20
N ALA A 201 -9.55 -3.46 -0.34
CA ALA A 201 -8.85 -2.19 -0.32
C ALA A 201 -8.77 -1.61 1.10
N ILE A 202 -7.79 -0.74 1.32
CA ILE A 202 -7.59 -0.03 2.58
C ILE A 202 -7.96 1.44 2.40
N ASP A 203 -8.95 1.89 3.18
CA ASP A 203 -9.29 3.30 3.31
C ASP A 203 -8.57 3.90 4.52
N ALA A 204 -7.54 4.71 4.26
CA ALA A 204 -6.71 5.30 5.32
C ALA A 204 -7.45 6.38 6.11
N ARG A 205 -8.35 7.14 5.47
CA ARG A 205 -9.07 8.23 6.15
C ARG A 205 -10.07 7.70 7.17
N GLN A 206 -10.65 6.52 6.91
CA GLN A 206 -11.61 5.88 7.80
C GLN A 206 -10.98 4.78 8.66
N GLY A 207 -9.75 4.35 8.34
CA GLY A 207 -9.07 3.26 9.03
C GLY A 207 -9.75 1.90 8.82
N LEU A 208 -10.24 1.64 7.61
CA LEU A 208 -11.09 0.48 7.30
C LEU A 208 -10.43 -0.45 6.29
N LEU A 209 -10.68 -1.74 6.46
CA LEU A 209 -10.69 -2.68 5.34
C LEU A 209 -12.06 -2.59 4.65
N VAL A 210 -12.05 -2.46 3.34
CA VAL A 210 -13.24 -2.46 2.50
C VAL A 210 -13.09 -3.49 1.37
N THR A 211 -14.20 -3.81 0.73
CA THR A 211 -14.20 -4.47 -0.59
C THR A 211 -14.56 -3.45 -1.65
N GLN A 212 -13.94 -3.55 -2.82
CA GLN A 212 -14.31 -2.79 -4.01
C GLN A 212 -15.08 -3.71 -4.96
N GLY A 213 -16.38 -3.47 -5.11
CA GLY A 213 -17.30 -4.42 -5.74
C GLY A 213 -17.99 -5.34 -4.72
N SER A 214 -18.39 -6.53 -5.16
CA SER A 214 -18.98 -7.58 -4.31
C SER A 214 -17.96 -8.65 -3.96
N ARG A 215 -18.08 -9.25 -2.76
CA ARG A 215 -17.37 -10.50 -2.44
C ARG A 215 -17.84 -11.64 -3.32
N GLU A 216 -16.97 -12.64 -3.48
CA GLU A 216 -17.33 -13.92 -4.07
C GLU A 216 -18.58 -14.51 -3.41
N GLY A 217 -19.48 -15.05 -4.24
CA GLY A 217 -20.75 -15.64 -3.78
C GLY A 217 -21.87 -14.64 -3.44
N VAL A 218 -21.60 -13.34 -3.39
CA VAL A 218 -22.63 -12.31 -3.10
C VAL A 218 -23.33 -11.88 -4.38
N GLN A 219 -24.67 -11.78 -4.33
CA GLN A 219 -25.53 -11.31 -5.43
C GLN A 219 -26.32 -10.06 -5.03
N PRO A 220 -26.58 -9.13 -5.97
CA PRO A 220 -26.05 -9.11 -7.33
C PRO A 220 -24.54 -8.84 -7.35
N VAL A 221 -23.83 -9.44 -8.32
CA VAL A 221 -22.40 -9.18 -8.51
C VAL A 221 -22.20 -7.71 -8.90
N VAL A 222 -21.31 -7.03 -8.19
CA VAL A 222 -20.90 -5.66 -8.48
C VAL A 222 -19.43 -5.69 -8.87
N SER A 223 -19.14 -5.33 -10.12
CA SER A 223 -17.75 -5.25 -10.60
C SER A 223 -16.96 -4.18 -9.83
N PRO A 224 -15.70 -4.45 -9.47
CA PRO A 224 -14.82 -3.42 -8.91
C PRO A 224 -14.63 -2.20 -9.83
N ASN A 225 -14.85 -2.35 -11.14
CA ASN A 225 -14.77 -1.25 -12.11
C ASN A 225 -15.83 -0.16 -11.87
N THR A 226 -16.86 -0.44 -11.07
CA THR A 226 -17.84 0.56 -10.64
C THR A 226 -17.32 1.50 -9.54
N GLY A 227 -16.18 1.15 -8.92
CA GLY A 227 -15.60 1.87 -7.79
C GLY A 227 -16.42 1.82 -6.50
N ARG A 228 -17.45 0.95 -6.41
CA ARG A 228 -18.31 0.89 -5.21
C ARG A 228 -17.60 0.19 -4.06
N LEU A 229 -17.47 0.88 -2.94
CA LEU A 229 -16.84 0.36 -1.72
C LEU A 229 -17.89 -0.16 -0.73
N ARG A 230 -17.60 -1.30 -0.09
CA ARG A 230 -18.39 -1.87 1.01
C ARG A 230 -17.49 -2.17 2.20
N THR A 231 -17.85 -1.70 3.37
CA THR A 231 -17.12 -1.83 4.62
C THR A 231 -17.04 -3.30 5.05
N VAL A 232 -15.82 -3.77 5.34
CA VAL A 232 -15.59 -5.07 5.99
C VAL A 232 -15.52 -4.88 7.49
N GLY A 233 -14.65 -3.96 7.93
CA GLY A 233 -14.49 -3.63 9.34
C GLY A 233 -13.26 -2.79 9.61
N PRO A 234 -13.08 -2.34 10.87
CA PRO A 234 -11.96 -1.48 11.24
C PRO A 234 -10.64 -2.24 11.26
N LEU A 235 -9.58 -1.58 10.80
CA LEU A 235 -8.21 -2.11 10.89
C LEU A 235 -7.71 -2.17 12.33
N ASN A 236 -8.20 -1.30 13.22
CA ASN A 236 -7.72 -1.17 14.61
C ASN A 236 -6.19 -0.95 14.70
N ALA A 237 -5.59 -0.36 13.67
CA ALA A 237 -4.15 -0.18 13.54
C ALA A 237 -3.64 1.21 13.97
N GLY A 238 -4.48 2.04 14.57
CA GLY A 238 -4.17 3.46 14.77
C GLY A 238 -4.19 4.27 13.47
N ALA A 239 -3.85 5.55 13.54
CA ALA A 239 -3.81 6.43 12.37
C ALA A 239 -2.62 6.08 11.48
N PHE A 240 -2.83 6.08 10.16
CA PHE A 240 -1.79 5.98 9.14
C PHE A 240 -2.22 6.79 7.92
N GLU A 241 -1.26 7.15 7.07
CA GLU A 241 -1.53 7.86 5.83
C GLU A 241 -1.28 6.98 4.61
N ARG A 242 -0.15 6.24 4.62
CA ARG A 242 0.22 5.31 3.55
C ARG A 242 -0.02 3.88 3.96
N ALA A 243 -0.50 3.08 3.01
CA ALA A 243 -0.44 1.63 3.12
C ALA A 243 0.04 1.00 1.81
N SER A 244 0.69 -0.15 1.90
CA SER A 244 0.85 -1.10 0.80
C SER A 244 0.26 -2.42 1.26
N PHE A 245 -0.48 -3.13 0.41
CA PHE A 245 -1.31 -4.26 0.79
C PHE A 245 -1.25 -5.33 -0.28
N ASP A 246 -1.11 -6.59 0.12
CA ASP A 246 -1.13 -7.73 -0.80
C ASP A 246 -1.70 -8.98 -0.11
N ILE A 247 -2.26 -9.90 -0.89
CA ILE A 247 -2.91 -11.14 -0.48
C ILE A 247 -2.26 -12.31 -1.24
N GLY A 248 -1.65 -13.24 -0.52
CA GLY A 248 -0.93 -14.36 -1.11
C GLY A 248 -1.84 -15.35 -1.85
N ASP A 249 -1.36 -15.89 -2.96
CA ASP A 249 -2.08 -16.75 -3.89
C ASP A 249 -2.40 -18.14 -3.36
N VAL A 250 -1.62 -18.68 -2.42
CA VAL A 250 -1.82 -20.04 -1.90
C VAL A 250 -2.95 -20.12 -0.86
N ASN A 251 -2.95 -19.23 0.13
CA ASN A 251 -3.86 -19.31 1.30
C ASN A 251 -4.66 -18.03 1.55
N ASN A 252 -4.58 -17.02 0.66
CA ASN A 252 -5.13 -15.69 0.88
C ASN A 252 -4.66 -15.05 2.20
N THR A 253 -3.41 -15.32 2.62
CA THR A 253 -2.81 -14.62 3.76
C THR A 253 -2.60 -13.17 3.37
N ALA A 254 -3.22 -12.24 4.08
CA ALA A 254 -3.20 -10.82 3.77
C ALA A 254 -2.22 -10.07 4.66
N TYR A 255 -1.32 -9.29 4.06
CA TYR A 255 -0.33 -8.49 4.77
C TYR A 255 -0.35 -7.05 4.28
N ALA A 256 -0.10 -6.11 5.20
CA ALA A 256 0.07 -4.71 4.85
C ALA A 256 1.28 -4.08 5.54
N ALA A 257 1.87 -3.12 4.87
CA ALA A 257 2.79 -2.16 5.46
C ALA A 257 2.05 -0.85 5.69
N LEU A 258 1.91 -0.41 6.94
CA LEU A 258 1.23 0.83 7.32
C LEU A 258 2.25 1.88 7.75
N THR A 259 2.16 3.10 7.22
CA THR A 259 3.05 4.20 7.57
C THR A 259 2.23 5.42 8.00
N ASP A 260 2.51 5.89 9.20
CA ASP A 260 1.96 7.13 9.75
C ASP A 260 2.58 8.34 9.01
N HIS A 261 1.89 9.50 8.99
CA HIS A 261 2.35 10.71 8.25
C HIS A 261 3.79 11.12 8.59
N ASP A 262 4.12 11.14 9.89
CA ASP A 262 5.47 11.45 10.39
C ASP A 262 6.32 10.18 10.61
N GLY A 263 5.82 9.03 10.15
CA GLY A 263 6.40 7.71 10.34
C GLY A 263 7.69 7.57 9.54
N ARG A 264 8.80 7.30 10.25
CA ARG A 264 10.09 7.01 9.62
C ARG A 264 10.23 5.56 9.17
N VAL A 265 9.32 4.67 9.58
CA VAL A 265 9.36 3.23 9.32
C VAL A 265 7.95 2.70 9.19
N SER A 266 7.72 1.75 8.28
CA SER A 266 6.43 1.08 8.13
C SER A 266 6.24 -0.02 9.16
N ARG A 267 5.04 -0.10 9.72
CA ARG A 267 4.57 -1.20 10.56
C ARG A 267 4.05 -2.32 9.67
N TRP A 268 4.60 -3.52 9.83
CA TRP A 268 4.16 -4.72 9.15
C TRP A 268 3.01 -5.36 9.93
N VAL A 269 1.88 -5.59 9.27
CA VAL A 269 0.69 -6.16 9.88
C VAL A 269 0.14 -7.31 9.05
N ARG A 270 -0.47 -8.29 9.73
CA ARG A 270 -1.37 -9.25 9.09
C ARG A 270 -2.81 -8.77 9.21
N ILE A 271 -3.58 -8.85 8.14
CA ILE A 271 -4.98 -8.43 8.12
C ILE A 271 -5.89 -9.66 8.06
N ASP A 272 -6.91 -9.68 8.92
CA ASP A 272 -8.00 -10.64 8.84
C ASP A 272 -9.03 -10.15 7.81
N LEU A 273 -9.17 -10.86 6.68
CA LEU A 273 -10.06 -10.47 5.58
C LEU A 273 -11.56 -10.62 5.91
N ALA A 274 -11.92 -11.29 7.00
CA ALA A 274 -13.32 -11.42 7.41
C ALA A 274 -13.77 -10.25 8.28
N THR A 275 -12.90 -9.80 9.19
CA THR A 275 -13.21 -8.78 10.20
C THR A 275 -12.60 -7.41 9.90
N GLY A 276 -11.57 -7.37 9.05
CA GLY A 276 -10.76 -6.17 8.79
C GLY A 276 -9.65 -5.94 9.82
N THR A 277 -9.58 -6.69 10.93
CA THR A 277 -8.63 -6.39 12.02
C THR A 277 -7.19 -6.64 11.59
N ALA A 278 -6.30 -5.68 11.86
CA ALA A 278 -4.86 -5.79 11.66
C ALA A 278 -4.14 -6.21 12.95
N THR A 279 -3.24 -7.18 12.85
CA THR A 279 -2.34 -7.61 13.93
C THR A 279 -0.91 -7.23 13.59
N SER A 280 -0.25 -6.44 14.44
CA SER A 280 1.15 -6.05 14.24
C SER A 280 2.10 -7.24 14.35
N LEU A 281 3.03 -7.32 13.41
CA LEU A 281 4.15 -8.27 13.38
C LEU A 281 5.51 -7.58 13.59
N GLY A 282 5.47 -6.26 13.82
CA GLY A 282 6.64 -5.43 14.08
C GLY A 282 6.92 -4.45 12.94
N ARG A 283 8.13 -3.89 12.93
CA ARG A 283 8.57 -2.90 11.93
C ARG A 283 9.36 -3.57 10.81
N ILE A 284 9.15 -3.08 9.58
CA ILE A 284 9.99 -3.49 8.45
C ILE A 284 11.39 -2.93 8.67
N ALA A 285 12.39 -3.80 8.61
CA ALA A 285 13.77 -3.39 8.73
C ALA A 285 14.21 -2.50 7.56
N GLY A 286 15.17 -1.64 7.86
CA GLY A 286 15.78 -0.76 6.88
C GLY A 286 15.57 0.72 7.08
N GLY A 287 14.73 1.08 8.05
CA GLY A 287 14.68 2.45 8.58
C GLY A 287 14.06 3.47 7.64
N GLN A 288 13.38 3.02 6.58
CA GLN A 288 12.66 3.85 5.63
C GLN A 288 11.23 3.33 5.47
N PRO A 289 10.24 4.19 5.21
CA PRO A 289 8.91 3.75 4.82
C PRO A 289 8.93 3.02 3.47
N VAL A 290 8.04 2.04 3.31
CA VAL A 290 7.78 1.39 2.02
C VAL A 290 6.68 2.08 1.24
N VAL A 291 6.78 2.01 -0.09
CA VAL A 291 5.81 2.54 -1.06
C VAL A 291 5.13 1.44 -1.87
N GLY A 292 5.59 0.20 -1.77
CA GLY A 292 4.96 -0.96 -2.39
C GLY A 292 5.45 -2.24 -1.76
N ILE A 293 4.59 -3.26 -1.75
CA ILE A 293 4.89 -4.62 -1.32
C ILE A 293 4.29 -5.59 -2.32
N ALA A 294 4.90 -6.76 -2.47
CA ALA A 294 4.36 -7.88 -3.21
C ALA A 294 4.82 -9.18 -2.55
N ILE A 295 3.93 -10.15 -2.44
CA ILE A 295 4.19 -11.51 -1.96
C ILE A 295 4.72 -12.31 -3.15
N GLU A 296 5.86 -12.97 -2.97
CA GLU A 296 6.40 -13.85 -4.01
C GLU A 296 5.44 -15.05 -4.23
N PRO A 297 5.08 -15.36 -5.49
CA PRO A 297 4.27 -16.54 -5.83
C PRO A 297 5.03 -17.87 -5.65
#